data_AF-U5EKW9-F1
#
_entry.id   AF-U5EKW9-F1
#
_cell.length_a   1.000
_cell.length_b   1.000
_cell.length_c   1.000
_cell.angle_alpha   90.00
_cell.angle_beta   90.00
_cell.angle_gamma   90.00
#
_symmetry.space_group_name_H-M   'P 1'
#
loop_
_entity.id
_entity.type
_entity.pdbx_description
1 polymer ?
#
loop_
_entity_poly.entity_id
_entity_poly.type
_entity_poly.pdbx_seq_one_letter_code
_entity_poly.pdbx_strand_id
1 'polypeptide(L)'
;MNLATMTVSDLLATSIHVPDSAPSVGSMLAWNPQPVPVLPALAVAAAVLYLAGLARLRRLRRPWPWWRTACFLGGCLLLAGTTGLGIEGYGYQLFSVWMFQHLTLSMTIPPLLVWGCPGLMLLRATPHHGLGRLVLVGAVSGLRSRTARLMLHPGFTIPLFLFSYYGIYLTPVFDAVGSTAVGHQMLELFFLLSGLLFVVPILSVGPLPIRQTNLGRFFDLFVEMPLHVFFGVILMMGTTPIVELFADPPPDWGIDAMRDQYLAGALAWSYGEPVALVVVIVFAIRWRRDELRENAVADHRADLLGDAELAAYNAFLKNLHPTTASHTGDTPAHSIPVGSTAQGNIE
;
A
#
# COMPACT_ATOMS: atom_id res chain seq x y z
N MET A 1 24.36 -4.93 -41.62
CA MET A 1 24.52 -3.80 -40.70
C MET A 1 25.60 -4.17 -39.71
N ASN A 2 26.68 -3.38 -39.60
CA ASN A 2 27.88 -3.74 -38.83
C ASN A 2 27.63 -3.62 -37.31
N LEU A 3 27.94 -4.67 -36.56
CA LEU A 3 27.90 -4.72 -35.08
C LEU A 3 28.78 -3.66 -34.39
N ALA A 4 29.73 -3.05 -35.12
CA ALA A 4 30.71 -2.11 -34.57
C ALA A 4 30.21 -0.66 -34.40
N THR A 5 28.98 -0.33 -34.82
CA THR A 5 28.43 1.03 -34.78
C THR A 5 27.12 1.16 -34.01
N MET A 6 26.68 0.14 -33.25
CA MET A 6 25.54 0.31 -32.35
C MET A 6 25.99 1.12 -31.13
N THR A 7 25.37 2.28 -30.93
CA THR A 7 25.54 3.04 -29.69
C THR A 7 24.92 2.26 -28.52
N VAL A 8 25.32 2.54 -27.28
CA VAL A 8 24.67 1.93 -26.08
C VAL A 8 23.16 2.17 -26.11
N SER A 9 22.72 3.32 -26.60
CA SER A 9 21.32 3.66 -26.87
C SER A 9 20.64 2.73 -27.89
N ASP A 10 21.32 2.31 -28.96
CA ASP A 10 20.79 1.36 -29.94
C ASP A 10 20.71 -0.07 -29.37
N LEU A 11 21.64 -0.45 -28.50
CA LEU A 11 21.60 -1.73 -27.78
C LEU A 11 20.46 -1.77 -26.74
N LEU A 12 20.21 -0.66 -26.05
CA LEU A 12 19.09 -0.49 -25.12
C LEU A 12 17.72 -0.47 -25.84
N ALA A 13 17.69 -0.06 -27.11
CA ALA A 13 16.46 0.11 -27.86
C ALA A 13 15.98 -1.15 -28.63
N THR A 14 16.83 -2.16 -28.87
CA THR A 14 16.55 -3.13 -29.96
C THR A 14 16.69 -4.62 -29.64
N SER A 15 16.74 -5.05 -28.39
CA SER A 15 16.67 -6.49 -28.08
C SER A 15 15.70 -6.81 -26.95
N ILE A 16 14.47 -7.16 -27.33
CA ILE A 16 13.51 -7.85 -26.47
C ILE A 16 13.75 -9.34 -26.70
N HIS A 17 13.98 -10.08 -25.63
CA HIS A 17 14.03 -11.52 -25.69
C HIS A 17 12.63 -12.09 -25.48
N VAL A 18 11.98 -12.49 -26.58
CA VAL A 18 10.70 -13.19 -26.56
C VAL A 18 10.99 -14.70 -26.62
N PRO A 19 10.38 -15.54 -25.77
CA PRO A 19 10.55 -16.99 -25.83
C PRO A 19 10.06 -17.56 -27.17
N ASP A 20 10.71 -18.60 -27.70
CA ASP A 20 10.25 -19.26 -28.94
C ASP A 20 9.12 -20.28 -28.67
N SER A 21 9.17 -20.95 -27.51
CA SER A 21 8.22 -22.00 -27.14
C SER A 21 6.96 -21.46 -26.50
N ALA A 22 5.83 -22.14 -26.72
CA ALA A 22 4.57 -21.86 -26.05
C ALA A 22 4.71 -21.78 -24.51
N PRO A 23 3.90 -20.93 -23.84
CA PRO A 23 3.98 -20.73 -22.41
C PRO A 23 3.65 -22.01 -21.63
N SER A 24 4.51 -22.32 -20.67
CA SER A 24 4.32 -23.37 -19.67
C SER A 24 4.86 -22.85 -18.33
N VAL A 25 4.43 -23.45 -17.22
CA VAL A 25 4.95 -23.06 -15.88
C VAL A 25 6.47 -23.18 -15.84
N GLY A 26 7.03 -24.22 -16.46
CA GLY A 26 8.47 -24.43 -16.54
C GLY A 26 9.19 -23.36 -17.34
N SER A 27 8.66 -22.97 -18.51
CA SER A 27 9.27 -21.94 -19.36
C SER A 27 9.13 -20.53 -18.77
N MET A 28 8.03 -20.24 -18.08
CA MET A 28 7.85 -18.97 -17.36
C MET A 28 8.81 -18.83 -16.18
N LEU A 29 9.12 -19.93 -15.47
CA LEU A 29 10.06 -19.93 -14.34
C LEU A 29 11.51 -20.18 -14.76
N ALA A 30 11.76 -20.45 -16.04
CA ALA A 30 13.09 -20.68 -16.56
C ALA A 30 13.94 -19.40 -16.43
N TRP A 31 15.24 -19.58 -16.21
CA TRP A 31 16.19 -18.48 -16.22
C TRP A 31 16.33 -17.96 -17.65
N ASN A 32 15.67 -16.84 -17.93
CA ASN A 32 15.70 -16.19 -19.24
C ASN A 32 15.56 -14.67 -19.11
N PRO A 33 16.57 -13.99 -18.55
CA PRO A 33 16.52 -12.55 -18.32
C PRO A 33 16.59 -11.77 -19.64
N GLN A 34 15.91 -10.63 -19.67
CA GLN A 34 16.07 -9.67 -20.75
C GLN A 34 17.53 -9.19 -20.86
N PRO A 35 17.99 -8.74 -22.04
CA PRO A 35 19.36 -8.27 -22.24
C PRO A 35 19.77 -7.13 -21.29
N VAL A 36 18.80 -6.34 -20.84
CA VAL A 36 19.00 -5.22 -19.91
C VAL A 36 18.07 -5.38 -18.69
N PRO A 37 18.40 -6.24 -17.72
CA PRO A 37 17.52 -6.55 -16.60
C PRO A 37 17.63 -5.49 -15.49
N VAL A 38 17.10 -4.29 -15.74
CA VAL A 38 17.21 -3.13 -14.83
C VAL A 38 16.50 -3.41 -13.48
N LEU A 39 15.26 -3.88 -13.51
CA LEU A 39 14.48 -4.14 -12.29
C LEU A 39 15.06 -5.29 -11.43
N PRO A 40 15.49 -6.43 -12.00
CA PRO A 40 16.22 -7.45 -11.24
C PRO A 40 17.52 -6.91 -10.64
N ALA A 41 18.28 -6.10 -11.38
CA ALA A 41 19.51 -5.49 -10.86
C ALA A 41 19.23 -4.53 -9.68
N LEU A 42 18.17 -3.72 -9.78
CA LEU A 42 17.71 -2.86 -8.68
C LEU A 42 17.26 -3.68 -7.47
N ALA A 43 16.57 -4.80 -7.69
CA ALA A 43 16.14 -5.71 -6.62
C ALA A 43 17.34 -6.31 -5.87
N VAL A 44 18.35 -6.79 -6.59
CA VAL A 44 19.60 -7.32 -6.02
C VAL A 44 20.35 -6.22 -5.27
N ALA A 45 20.50 -5.02 -5.85
CA ALA A 45 21.14 -3.89 -5.19
C ALA A 45 20.42 -3.52 -3.88
N ALA A 46 19.09 -3.44 -3.90
CA ALA A 46 18.28 -3.18 -2.72
C ALA A 46 18.46 -4.27 -1.64
N ALA A 47 18.45 -5.54 -2.02
CA ALA A 47 18.68 -6.67 -1.10
C ALA A 47 20.06 -6.62 -0.45
N VAL A 48 21.12 -6.36 -1.24
CA VAL A 48 22.50 -6.24 -0.75
C VAL A 48 22.63 -5.08 0.23
N LEU A 49 22.08 -3.91 -0.10
CA LEU A 49 22.09 -2.74 0.79
C LEU A 49 21.35 -3.02 2.10
N TYR A 50 20.20 -3.69 2.04
CA TYR A 50 19.43 -4.06 3.22
C TYR A 50 20.19 -5.06 4.11
N LEU A 51 20.82 -6.07 3.51
CA LEU A 51 21.64 -7.05 4.23
C LEU A 51 22.90 -6.44 4.84
N ALA A 52 23.54 -5.48 4.15
CA ALA A 52 24.65 -4.71 4.71
C ALA A 52 24.21 -3.90 5.94
N GLY A 53 23.03 -3.28 5.87
CA GLY A 53 22.39 -2.61 7.01
C GLY A 53 22.14 -3.57 8.18
N LEU A 54 21.59 -4.76 7.90
CA LEU A 54 21.35 -5.80 8.91
C LEU A 54 22.64 -6.31 9.55
N ALA A 55 23.66 -6.61 8.75
CA ALA A 55 24.97 -7.04 9.25
C ALA A 55 25.58 -6.00 10.19
N ARG A 56 25.41 -4.71 9.86
CA ARG A 56 25.84 -3.62 10.71
C ARG A 56 25.03 -3.51 12.01
N LEU A 57 23.71 -3.64 11.96
CA LEU A 57 22.88 -3.65 13.17
C LEU A 57 23.28 -4.78 14.12
N ARG A 58 23.58 -5.96 13.58
CA ARG A 58 24.08 -7.12 14.34
C ARG A 58 25.42 -6.82 15.01
N ARG A 59 26.36 -6.17 14.30
CA ARG A 59 27.64 -5.72 14.89
C ARG A 59 27.42 -4.70 16.03
N LEU A 60 26.42 -3.83 15.89
CA LEU A 60 26.03 -2.86 16.91
C LEU A 60 25.17 -3.47 18.03
N ARG A 61 24.92 -4.80 18.03
CA ARG A 61 24.06 -5.52 18.98
C ARG A 61 22.65 -4.91 19.12
N ARG A 62 22.14 -4.30 18.04
CA ARG A 62 20.78 -3.74 18.02
C ARG A 62 19.80 -4.80 17.52
N PRO A 63 18.72 -5.09 18.27
CA PRO A 63 17.75 -6.09 17.82
C PRO A 63 17.05 -5.62 16.54
N TRP A 64 16.92 -6.54 15.59
CA TRP A 64 16.12 -6.37 14.38
C TRP A 64 15.20 -7.57 14.20
N PRO A 65 13.89 -7.38 14.06
CA PRO A 65 12.95 -8.48 13.90
C PRO A 65 13.15 -9.19 12.55
N TRP A 66 13.31 -10.51 12.58
CA TRP A 66 13.63 -11.33 11.40
C TRP A 66 12.55 -11.25 10.32
N TRP A 67 11.28 -11.14 10.69
CA TRP A 67 10.16 -11.08 9.75
C TRP A 67 10.25 -9.86 8.82
N ARG A 68 10.83 -8.74 9.28
CA ARG A 68 11.07 -7.57 8.40
C ARG A 68 12.07 -7.89 7.31
N THR A 69 13.13 -8.61 7.66
CA THR A 69 14.11 -9.08 6.70
C THR A 69 13.48 -10.05 5.71
N ALA A 70 12.66 -10.99 6.19
CA ALA A 70 11.95 -11.94 5.34
C ALA A 70 11.00 -11.23 4.35
N CYS A 71 10.19 -10.26 4.81
CA CYS A 71 9.32 -9.48 3.93
C CYS A 71 10.12 -8.70 2.88
N PHE A 72 11.18 -7.99 3.29
CA PHE A 72 11.97 -7.19 2.36
C PHE A 72 12.65 -8.05 1.28
N LEU A 73 13.31 -9.13 1.69
CA LEU A 73 13.97 -10.04 0.76
C LEU A 73 12.96 -10.79 -0.10
N GLY A 74 11.78 -11.14 0.43
CA GLY A 74 10.68 -11.71 -0.34
C GLY A 74 10.19 -10.74 -1.41
N GLY A 75 10.06 -9.45 -1.10
CA GLY A 75 9.72 -8.41 -2.08
C GLY A 75 10.80 -8.26 -3.18
N CYS A 76 12.08 -8.27 -2.81
CA CYS A 76 13.19 -8.26 -3.78
C CYS A 76 13.22 -9.52 -4.64
N LEU A 77 12.97 -10.69 -4.05
CA LEU A 77 12.94 -11.97 -4.78
C LEU A 77 11.78 -11.99 -5.78
N LEU A 78 10.59 -11.54 -5.38
CA LEU A 78 9.45 -11.43 -6.28
C LEU A 78 9.75 -10.43 -7.39
N LEU A 79 10.29 -9.25 -7.09
CA LEU A 79 10.66 -8.27 -8.11
C LEU A 79 11.66 -8.84 -9.12
N ALA A 80 12.73 -9.48 -8.66
CA ALA A 80 13.72 -10.09 -9.53
C ALA A 80 13.15 -11.28 -10.33
N GLY A 81 12.26 -12.06 -9.73
CA GLY A 81 11.63 -13.21 -10.36
C GLY A 81 10.63 -12.82 -11.45
N THR A 82 9.74 -11.87 -11.16
CA THR A 82 8.70 -11.45 -12.11
C THR A 82 9.25 -10.66 -13.28
N THR A 83 10.42 -10.03 -13.15
CA THR A 83 11.01 -9.16 -14.19
C THR A 83 12.33 -9.71 -14.77
N GLY A 84 12.75 -10.91 -14.34
CA GLY A 84 14.04 -11.49 -14.70
C GLY A 84 14.01 -12.98 -15.09
N LEU A 85 12.87 -13.66 -14.93
CA LEU A 85 12.64 -15.01 -15.45
C LEU A 85 11.93 -14.95 -16.80
N GLY A 86 11.73 -16.10 -17.44
CA GLY A 86 11.05 -16.19 -18.74
C GLY A 86 9.65 -15.58 -18.79
N ILE A 87 8.98 -15.45 -17.63
CA ILE A 87 7.71 -14.72 -17.49
C ILE A 87 7.76 -13.31 -18.07
N GLU A 88 8.92 -12.62 -17.96
CA GLU A 88 9.12 -11.29 -18.52
C GLU A 88 9.00 -11.29 -20.04
N GLY A 89 9.66 -12.24 -20.70
CA GLY A 89 9.57 -12.37 -22.15
C GLY A 89 8.16 -12.72 -22.65
N TYR A 90 7.41 -13.51 -21.88
CA TYR A 90 6.00 -13.79 -22.19
C TYR A 90 5.09 -12.56 -21.99
N GLY A 91 5.44 -11.66 -21.06
CA GLY A 91 4.72 -10.41 -20.81
C GLY A 91 4.69 -9.44 -22.00
N TYR A 92 5.58 -9.60 -22.97
CA TYR A 92 5.56 -8.82 -24.21
C TYR A 92 4.48 -9.28 -25.21
N GLN A 93 4.00 -10.52 -25.09
CA GLN A 93 3.09 -11.15 -26.06
C GLN A 93 1.75 -11.59 -25.47
N LEU A 94 1.66 -11.77 -24.15
CA LEU A 94 0.47 -12.24 -23.46
C LEU A 94 -0.01 -11.21 -22.46
N PHE A 95 -1.24 -10.75 -22.66
CA PHE A 95 -1.86 -9.77 -21.80
C PHE A 95 -2.11 -10.33 -20.38
N SER A 96 -2.46 -11.61 -20.26
CA SER A 96 -2.64 -12.24 -18.94
C SER A 96 -1.35 -12.28 -18.12
N VAL A 97 -0.21 -12.58 -18.76
CA VAL A 97 1.11 -12.61 -18.13
C VAL A 97 1.54 -11.21 -17.73
N TRP A 98 1.40 -10.24 -18.64
CA TRP A 98 1.65 -8.85 -18.34
C TRP A 98 0.79 -8.34 -17.17
N MET A 99 -0.50 -8.68 -17.16
CA MET A 99 -1.41 -8.27 -16.09
C MET A 99 -1.01 -8.89 -14.76
N PHE A 100 -0.58 -10.15 -14.75
CA PHE A 100 0.00 -10.78 -13.55
C PHE A 100 1.23 -10.01 -13.04
N GLN A 101 2.15 -9.60 -13.93
CA GLN A 101 3.33 -8.82 -13.56
C GLN A 101 2.93 -7.45 -13.00
N HIS A 102 2.06 -6.73 -13.70
CA HIS A 102 1.50 -5.45 -13.25
C HIS A 102 0.93 -5.57 -11.84
N LEU A 103 0.03 -6.52 -11.59
CA LEU A 103 -0.60 -6.71 -10.27
C LEU A 103 0.41 -7.10 -9.19
N THR A 104 1.41 -7.91 -9.55
CA THR A 104 2.49 -8.28 -8.62
C THR A 104 3.34 -7.07 -8.23
N LEU A 105 3.70 -6.23 -9.22
CA LEU A 105 4.48 -5.01 -9.05
C LEU A 105 3.73 -3.93 -8.28
N SER A 106 2.43 -3.75 -8.50
CA SER A 106 1.63 -2.69 -7.89
C SER A 106 1.00 -3.09 -6.55
N MET A 107 0.66 -4.37 -6.35
CA MET A 107 -0.08 -4.81 -5.16
C MET A 107 0.74 -5.69 -4.21
N THR A 108 1.58 -6.60 -4.71
CA THR A 108 2.22 -7.61 -3.85
C THR A 108 3.60 -7.20 -3.35
N ILE A 109 4.45 -6.72 -4.26
CA ILE A 109 5.83 -6.31 -3.95
C ILE A 109 5.85 -5.09 -2.99
N PRO A 110 5.05 -4.02 -3.19
CA PRO A 110 5.15 -2.82 -2.38
C PRO A 110 4.87 -3.03 -0.87
N PRO A 111 3.80 -3.73 -0.44
CA PRO A 111 3.60 -4.02 0.98
C PRO A 111 4.76 -4.79 1.61
N LEU A 112 5.32 -5.78 0.91
CA LEU A 112 6.47 -6.56 1.37
C LEU A 112 7.71 -5.68 1.59
N LEU A 113 8.01 -4.79 0.63
CA LEU A 113 9.11 -3.84 0.75
C LEU A 113 8.88 -2.85 1.90
N VAL A 114 7.65 -2.34 2.08
CA VAL A 114 7.32 -1.37 3.15
C VAL A 114 7.35 -2.00 4.53
N TRP A 115 6.85 -3.23 4.70
CA TRP A 115 6.94 -3.99 5.96
C TRP A 115 8.38 -4.29 6.36
N GLY A 116 9.26 -4.44 5.38
CA GLY A 116 10.72 -4.47 5.56
C GLY A 116 11.30 -3.26 6.28
N CYS A 117 10.58 -2.13 6.30
CA CYS A 117 10.99 -0.86 6.90
C CYS A 117 12.42 -0.42 6.50
N PRO A 118 12.75 -0.41 5.20
CA PRO A 118 14.08 -0.03 4.72
C PRO A 118 14.49 1.37 5.15
N GLY A 119 13.54 2.31 5.25
CA GLY A 119 13.81 3.65 5.78
C GLY A 119 14.28 3.64 7.24
N LEU A 120 13.68 2.83 8.10
CA LEU A 120 14.13 2.68 9.49
C LEU A 120 15.47 1.94 9.58
N MET A 121 15.68 0.94 8.70
CA MET A 121 16.98 0.26 8.58
C MET A 121 18.08 1.27 8.22
N LEU A 122 17.84 2.12 7.21
CA LEU A 122 18.76 3.18 6.80
C LEU A 122 19.08 4.11 7.98
N LEU A 123 18.06 4.59 8.69
CA LEU A 123 18.23 5.48 9.84
C LEU A 123 19.01 4.83 11.00
N ARG A 124 18.80 3.54 11.27
CA ARG A 124 19.45 2.83 12.39
C ARG A 124 20.84 2.29 12.07
N ALA A 125 21.11 1.98 10.80
CA ALA A 125 22.36 1.39 10.34
C ALA A 125 23.39 2.46 9.98
N THR A 126 22.99 3.62 9.47
CA THR A 126 23.92 4.60 8.90
C THR A 126 24.62 5.41 10.00
N PRO A 127 25.95 5.66 9.92
CA PRO A 127 26.65 6.48 10.91
C PRO A 127 26.24 7.95 10.77
N HIS A 128 26.22 8.68 11.88
CA HIS A 128 25.92 10.13 11.90
C HIS A 128 27.13 11.02 11.53
N HIS A 129 28.22 10.45 11.03
CA HIS A 129 29.45 11.15 10.66
C HIS A 129 29.87 10.81 9.21
N GLY A 130 30.68 11.68 8.60
CA GLY A 130 31.19 11.52 7.24
C GLY A 130 30.09 11.38 6.17
N LEU A 131 30.29 10.47 5.21
CA LEU A 131 29.32 10.18 4.15
C LEU A 131 27.96 9.71 4.68
N GLY A 132 27.94 9.03 5.83
CA GLY A 132 26.70 8.59 6.47
C GLY A 132 25.78 9.75 6.85
N ARG A 133 26.36 10.85 7.31
CA ARG A 133 25.60 12.08 7.61
C ARG A 133 24.96 12.65 6.36
N LEU A 134 25.66 12.66 5.23
CA LEU A 134 25.14 13.16 3.95
C LEU A 134 23.95 12.31 3.48
N VAL A 135 24.06 10.98 3.55
CA VAL A 135 22.97 10.06 3.20
C VAL A 135 21.74 10.30 4.09
N LEU A 136 21.93 10.42 5.40
CA LEU A 136 20.84 10.69 6.33
C LEU A 136 20.18 12.04 6.09
N VAL A 137 20.98 13.09 5.87
CA VAL A 137 20.47 14.43 5.56
C VAL A 137 19.68 14.41 4.26
N GLY A 138 20.20 13.78 3.20
CA GLY A 138 19.50 13.65 1.91
C GLY A 138 18.20 12.86 2.02
N ALA A 139 18.20 11.74 2.75
CA ALA A 139 16.99 10.95 2.95
C ALA A 139 15.91 11.72 3.72
N VAL A 140 16.30 12.40 4.81
CA VAL A 140 15.35 13.19 5.63
C VAL A 140 14.90 14.46 4.90
N SER A 141 15.79 15.14 4.17
CA SER A 141 15.43 16.34 3.41
C SER A 141 14.51 16.01 2.24
N GLY A 142 14.79 14.93 1.51
CA GLY A 142 13.92 14.41 0.46
C GLY A 142 12.54 14.08 1.00
N LEU A 143 12.47 13.39 2.14
CA LEU A 143 11.20 13.08 2.78
C LEU A 143 10.46 14.34 3.22
N ARG A 144 11.15 15.34 3.79
CA ARG A 144 10.54 16.61 4.21
C ARG A 144 10.22 17.58 3.06
N SER A 145 10.53 17.23 1.82
CA SER A 145 10.29 18.09 0.65
C SER A 145 8.80 18.29 0.37
N ARG A 146 8.47 19.38 -0.34
CA ARG A 146 7.11 19.64 -0.83
C ARG A 146 6.67 18.56 -1.84
N THR A 147 7.61 18.07 -2.65
CA THR A 147 7.36 17.01 -3.62
C THR A 147 6.95 15.72 -2.93
N ALA A 148 7.67 15.28 -1.89
CA ALA A 148 7.29 14.09 -1.11
C ALA A 148 5.93 14.26 -0.43
N ARG A 149 5.63 15.47 0.06
CA ARG A 149 4.31 15.79 0.64
C ARG A 149 3.18 15.65 -0.38
N LEU A 150 3.38 16.12 -1.61
CA LEU A 150 2.41 16.00 -2.70
C LEU A 150 2.26 14.54 -3.14
N MET A 151 3.37 13.86 -3.41
CA MET A 151 3.38 12.48 -3.93
C MET A 151 2.81 11.46 -2.95
N LEU A 152 2.87 11.73 -1.64
CA LEU A 152 2.31 10.87 -0.59
C LEU A 152 0.91 11.33 -0.13
N HIS A 153 0.33 12.33 -0.78
CA HIS A 153 -1.02 12.79 -0.47
C HIS A 153 -2.07 11.86 -1.10
N PRO A 154 -3.15 11.49 -0.40
CA PRO A 154 -4.20 10.62 -0.95
C PRO A 154 -4.81 11.18 -2.24
N GLY A 155 -5.03 12.50 -2.28
CA GLY A 155 -5.52 13.20 -3.47
C GLY A 155 -4.59 13.17 -4.69
N PHE A 156 -3.35 12.70 -4.56
CA PHE A 156 -2.45 12.43 -5.69
C PHE A 156 -2.30 10.93 -5.95
N THR A 157 -2.08 10.15 -4.89
CA THR A 157 -1.83 8.70 -4.98
C THR A 157 -3.03 7.94 -5.53
N ILE A 158 -4.27 8.26 -5.09
CA ILE A 158 -5.48 7.59 -5.58
C ILE A 158 -5.69 7.87 -7.07
N PRO A 159 -5.72 9.14 -7.56
CA PRO A 159 -5.82 9.39 -9.00
C PRO A 159 -4.67 8.79 -9.82
N LEU A 160 -3.43 8.80 -9.31
CA LEU A 160 -2.29 8.18 -9.99
C LEU A 160 -2.47 6.67 -10.13
N PHE A 161 -2.96 6.02 -9.08
CA PHE A 161 -3.25 4.59 -9.10
C PHE A 161 -4.42 4.28 -10.04
N LEU A 162 -5.50 5.07 -10.04
CA LEU A 162 -6.58 4.89 -11.01
C LEU A 162 -6.14 5.15 -12.44
N PHE A 163 -5.27 6.14 -12.67
CA PHE A 163 -4.67 6.40 -13.97
C PHE A 163 -3.87 5.18 -14.47
N SER A 164 -3.23 4.40 -13.58
CA SER A 164 -2.50 3.20 -13.98
C SER A 164 -3.40 2.10 -14.57
N TYR A 165 -4.67 2.05 -14.18
CA TYR A 165 -5.64 1.10 -14.73
C TYR A 165 -6.44 1.69 -15.89
N TYR A 166 -7.08 2.84 -15.68
CA TYR A 166 -7.99 3.40 -16.69
C TYR A 166 -7.24 4.22 -17.73
N GLY A 167 -6.29 5.04 -17.30
CA GLY A 167 -5.54 5.92 -18.19
C GLY A 167 -4.61 5.15 -19.12
N ILE A 168 -3.88 4.16 -18.61
CA ILE A 168 -2.91 3.42 -19.43
C ILE A 168 -3.61 2.46 -20.42
N TYR A 169 -4.61 1.70 -19.97
CA TYR A 169 -5.18 0.63 -20.78
C TYR A 169 -6.38 1.05 -21.64
N LEU A 170 -7.16 2.05 -21.24
CA LEU A 170 -8.31 2.53 -22.03
C LEU A 170 -7.93 3.68 -22.98
N THR A 171 -6.64 3.96 -23.12
CA THR A 171 -6.12 4.93 -24.07
C THR A 171 -4.97 4.31 -24.86
N PRO A 172 -4.53 4.93 -25.97
CA PRO A 172 -3.41 4.41 -26.77
C PRO A 172 -2.04 4.45 -26.07
N VAL A 173 -1.97 4.88 -24.80
CA VAL A 173 -0.70 5.02 -24.06
C VAL A 173 0.03 3.69 -23.95
N PHE A 174 -0.70 2.59 -23.69
CA PHE A 174 -0.08 1.29 -23.60
C PHE A 174 0.59 0.87 -24.92
N ASP A 175 -0.15 0.91 -26.03
CA ASP A 175 0.36 0.49 -27.34
C ASP A 175 1.55 1.37 -27.80
N ALA A 176 1.50 2.66 -27.48
CA ALA A 176 2.57 3.60 -27.82
C ALA A 176 3.89 3.35 -27.04
N VAL A 177 3.81 2.84 -25.82
CA VAL A 177 4.97 2.74 -24.91
C VAL A 177 5.41 1.29 -24.71
N GLY A 178 4.46 0.39 -24.47
CA GLY A 178 4.68 -1.02 -24.13
C GLY A 178 5.30 -1.87 -25.25
N SER A 179 5.21 -1.41 -26.51
CA SER A 179 5.83 -2.09 -27.67
C SER A 179 7.36 -2.00 -27.70
N THR A 180 7.96 -1.10 -26.92
CA THR A 180 9.41 -0.93 -26.83
C THR A 180 9.96 -1.51 -25.53
N ALA A 181 11.18 -2.06 -25.55
CA ALA A 181 11.82 -2.59 -24.34
C ALA A 181 11.91 -1.53 -23.23
N VAL A 182 12.34 -0.31 -23.58
CA VAL A 182 12.46 0.79 -22.62
C VAL A 182 11.09 1.20 -22.06
N GLY A 183 10.08 1.32 -22.92
CA GLY A 183 8.74 1.71 -22.50
C GLY A 183 8.06 0.63 -21.64
N HIS A 184 8.25 -0.65 -21.95
CA HIS A 184 7.82 -1.77 -21.12
C HIS A 184 8.42 -1.68 -19.70
N GLN A 185 9.74 -1.54 -19.58
CA GLN A 185 10.39 -1.35 -18.28
C GLN A 185 9.91 -0.08 -17.56
N MET A 186 9.60 0.99 -18.29
CA MET A 186 9.05 2.23 -17.71
C MET A 186 7.65 2.01 -17.15
N LEU A 187 6.81 1.23 -17.82
CA LEU A 187 5.48 0.85 -17.32
C LEU A 187 5.61 -0.02 -16.06
N GLU A 188 6.48 -1.03 -16.06
CA GLU A 188 6.75 -1.86 -14.88
C GLU A 188 7.22 -1.03 -13.68
N LEU A 189 8.19 -0.13 -13.92
CA LEU A 189 8.68 0.78 -12.90
C LEU A 189 7.58 1.72 -12.42
N PHE A 190 6.74 2.22 -13.33
CA PHE A 190 5.60 3.06 -13.00
C PHE A 190 4.62 2.32 -12.08
N PHE A 191 4.28 1.07 -12.36
CA PHE A 191 3.39 0.26 -11.53
C PHE A 191 4.00 -0.05 -10.15
N LEU A 192 5.29 -0.35 -10.10
CA LEU A 192 6.00 -0.53 -8.82
C LEU A 192 5.97 0.76 -7.99
N LEU A 193 6.23 1.91 -8.61
CA LEU A 193 6.25 3.20 -7.95
C LEU A 193 4.85 3.66 -7.54
N SER A 194 3.83 3.45 -8.37
CA SER A 194 2.44 3.79 -8.02
C SER A 194 1.96 2.97 -6.82
N GLY A 195 2.25 1.67 -6.80
CA GLY A 195 1.95 0.79 -5.68
C GLY A 195 2.71 1.17 -4.39
N LEU A 196 3.99 1.53 -4.51
CA LEU A 196 4.76 2.07 -3.38
C LEU A 196 4.18 3.38 -2.85
N LEU A 197 3.84 4.31 -3.74
CA LEU A 197 3.25 5.60 -3.37
C LEU A 197 1.89 5.42 -2.70
N PHE A 198 1.08 4.48 -3.16
CA PHE A 198 -0.20 4.13 -2.55
C PHE A 198 -0.04 3.50 -1.16
N VAL A 199 0.86 2.51 -1.02
CA VAL A 199 0.94 1.73 0.23
C VAL A 199 1.78 2.40 1.33
N VAL A 200 2.72 3.29 0.99
CA VAL A 200 3.61 3.93 1.97
C VAL A 200 2.84 4.77 3.01
N PRO A 201 1.91 5.68 2.65
CA PRO A 201 1.11 6.44 3.62
C PRO A 201 0.29 5.55 4.56
N ILE A 202 -0.15 4.40 4.06
CA ILE A 202 -1.02 3.44 4.74
C ILE A 202 -0.22 2.57 5.74
N LEU A 203 0.90 1.95 5.31
CA LEU A 203 1.60 0.92 6.08
C LEU A 203 2.89 1.36 6.77
N SER A 204 3.50 2.48 6.36
CA SER A 204 4.80 2.89 6.87
C SER A 204 4.76 3.24 8.36
N VAL A 205 5.80 2.81 9.08
CA VAL A 205 6.02 3.08 10.52
C VAL A 205 7.00 4.24 10.73
N GLY A 206 7.66 4.67 9.67
CA GLY A 206 8.70 5.69 9.71
C GLY A 206 8.17 7.12 9.83
N PRO A 207 9.06 8.11 10.00
CA PRO A 207 8.67 9.51 10.04
C PRO A 207 8.18 9.97 8.65
N LEU A 208 6.89 9.88 8.39
CA LEU A 208 6.29 10.42 7.15
C LEU A 208 6.04 11.93 7.26
N PRO A 209 5.99 12.66 6.14
CA PRO A 209 5.77 14.12 6.12
C PRO A 209 4.35 14.50 6.51
N ILE A 210 3.41 13.61 6.20
CA ILE A 210 2.00 13.69 6.58
C ILE A 210 1.67 12.42 7.34
N ARG A 211 1.02 12.56 8.49
CA ARG A 211 0.41 11.45 9.21
C ARG A 211 -1.09 11.49 8.97
N GLN A 212 -1.59 10.56 8.16
CA GLN A 212 -3.02 10.36 8.02
C GLN A 212 -3.59 9.69 9.28
N THR A 213 -4.84 10.00 9.60
CA THR A 213 -5.60 9.26 10.61
C THR A 213 -5.80 7.82 10.16
N ASN A 214 -5.98 6.90 11.10
CA ASN A 214 -6.27 5.50 10.75
C ASN A 214 -7.58 5.40 9.95
N LEU A 215 -8.58 6.22 10.27
CA LEU A 215 -9.81 6.32 9.48
C LEU A 215 -9.55 6.78 8.03
N GLY A 216 -8.67 7.77 7.83
CA GLY A 216 -8.30 8.22 6.49
C GLY A 216 -7.63 7.13 5.66
N ARG A 217 -6.69 6.38 6.26
CA ARG A 217 -6.02 5.24 5.61
C ARG A 217 -7.01 4.13 5.25
N PHE A 218 -7.97 3.86 6.13
CA PHE A 218 -9.03 2.89 5.87
C PHE A 218 -9.92 3.34 4.69
N PHE A 219 -10.26 4.62 4.65
CA PHE A 219 -11.02 5.20 3.54
C PHE A 219 -10.26 5.11 2.21
N ASP A 220 -8.96 5.40 2.20
CA ASP A 220 -8.12 5.27 1.00
C ASP A 220 -8.14 3.83 0.45
N LEU A 221 -7.99 2.82 1.31
CA LEU A 221 -8.13 1.40 0.95
C LEU A 221 -9.53 1.06 0.43
N PHE A 222 -10.56 1.58 1.09
CA PHE A 222 -11.95 1.31 0.72
C PHE A 222 -12.34 1.94 -0.63
N VAL A 223 -11.85 3.14 -0.94
CA VAL A 223 -12.16 3.83 -2.20
C VAL A 223 -11.48 3.16 -3.38
N GLU A 224 -10.23 2.73 -3.22
CA GLU A 224 -9.45 2.10 -4.29
C GLU A 224 -9.99 0.71 -4.64
N MET A 225 -10.42 -0.06 -3.64
CA MET A 225 -10.94 -1.42 -3.75
C MET A 225 -11.97 -1.65 -4.87
N PRO A 226 -13.16 -1.02 -4.84
CA PRO A 226 -14.15 -1.24 -5.88
C PRO A 226 -13.67 -0.72 -7.24
N LEU A 227 -12.90 0.37 -7.24
CA LEU A 227 -12.47 1.01 -8.48
C LEU A 227 -11.47 0.17 -9.27
N HIS A 228 -10.58 -0.60 -8.65
CA HIS A 228 -9.70 -1.51 -9.41
C HIS A 228 -10.43 -2.78 -9.88
N VAL A 229 -11.36 -3.31 -9.10
CA VAL A 229 -12.10 -4.53 -9.46
C VAL A 229 -12.96 -4.30 -10.71
N PHE A 230 -13.58 -3.12 -10.85
CA PHE A 230 -14.34 -2.76 -12.05
C PHE A 230 -13.48 -2.74 -13.32
N PHE A 231 -12.20 -2.40 -13.22
CA PHE A 231 -11.29 -2.48 -14.37
C PHE A 231 -11.18 -3.92 -14.90
N GLY A 232 -11.09 -4.91 -14.01
CA GLY A 232 -11.11 -6.33 -14.41
C GLY A 232 -12.38 -6.73 -15.16
N VAL A 233 -13.54 -6.19 -14.75
CA VAL A 233 -14.82 -6.40 -15.47
C VAL A 233 -14.76 -5.84 -16.88
N ILE A 234 -14.22 -4.63 -17.06
CA ILE A 234 -14.10 -4.00 -18.38
C ILE A 234 -13.28 -4.90 -19.31
N LEU A 235 -12.16 -5.45 -18.82
CA LEU A 235 -11.35 -6.40 -19.60
C LEU A 235 -12.13 -7.68 -19.96
N MET A 236 -12.83 -8.27 -19.00
CA MET A 236 -13.60 -9.51 -19.20
C MET A 236 -14.79 -9.33 -20.15
N MET A 237 -15.43 -8.16 -20.15
CA MET A 237 -16.62 -7.85 -20.95
C MET A 237 -16.28 -7.22 -22.30
N GLY A 238 -15.01 -6.87 -22.55
CA GLY A 238 -14.56 -6.35 -23.84
C GLY A 238 -14.84 -7.35 -24.96
N THR A 239 -15.42 -6.88 -26.07
CA THR A 239 -15.72 -7.70 -27.25
C THR A 239 -14.58 -7.72 -28.27
N THR A 240 -13.58 -6.89 -28.07
CA THR A 240 -12.35 -6.80 -28.86
C THR A 240 -11.15 -6.70 -27.93
N PRO A 241 -9.93 -6.99 -28.40
CA PRO A 241 -8.72 -6.69 -27.66
C PRO A 241 -8.69 -5.19 -27.32
N ILE A 242 -8.54 -4.86 -26.03
CA ILE A 242 -8.48 -3.49 -25.53
C ILE A 242 -7.10 -2.88 -25.78
N VAL A 243 -6.08 -3.74 -25.80
CA VAL A 243 -4.69 -3.40 -26.07
C VAL A 243 -4.29 -4.07 -27.37
N GLU A 244 -3.93 -3.28 -28.38
CA GLU A 244 -3.62 -3.77 -29.73
C GLU A 244 -2.34 -4.62 -29.74
N LEU A 245 -1.36 -4.31 -28.88
CA LEU A 245 -0.12 -5.08 -28.75
C LEU A 245 -0.36 -6.58 -28.53
N PHE A 246 -1.43 -6.93 -27.82
CA PHE A 246 -1.76 -8.32 -27.46
C PHE A 246 -2.82 -8.94 -28.37
N ALA A 247 -3.24 -8.24 -29.44
CA ALA A 247 -4.30 -8.71 -30.33
C ALA A 247 -3.87 -9.88 -31.22
N ASP A 248 -2.57 -10.06 -31.46
CA ASP A 248 -2.01 -11.09 -32.35
C ASP A 248 -0.83 -11.83 -31.67
N PRO A 249 -1.10 -12.72 -30.70
CA PRO A 249 -0.06 -13.54 -30.09
C PRO A 249 0.56 -14.50 -31.12
N PRO A 250 1.81 -14.99 -30.89
CA PRO A 250 2.47 -15.90 -31.82
C PRO A 250 1.57 -17.09 -32.25
N PRO A 251 1.33 -17.30 -33.56
CA PRO A 251 0.39 -18.32 -34.04
C PRO A 251 0.72 -19.74 -33.56
N ASP A 252 2.02 -20.05 -33.45
CA ASP A 252 2.52 -21.36 -33.02
C ASP A 252 2.18 -21.69 -31.55
N TRP A 253 1.77 -20.71 -30.75
CA TRP A 253 1.38 -20.93 -29.35
C TRP A 253 -0.09 -21.36 -29.21
N GLY A 254 -0.92 -21.17 -30.24
CA GLY A 254 -2.33 -21.56 -30.21
C GLY A 254 -3.17 -20.82 -29.16
N ILE A 255 -2.84 -19.56 -28.87
CA ILE A 255 -3.53 -18.74 -27.86
C ILE A 255 -4.54 -17.81 -28.53
N ASP A 256 -5.77 -17.83 -28.04
CA ASP A 256 -6.80 -16.87 -28.43
C ASP A 256 -6.65 -15.58 -27.61
N ALA A 257 -6.45 -14.44 -28.28
CA ALA A 257 -6.23 -13.13 -27.65
C ALA A 257 -7.42 -12.70 -26.77
N MET A 258 -8.66 -13.00 -27.18
CA MET A 258 -9.83 -12.67 -26.38
C MET A 258 -9.90 -13.49 -25.10
N ARG A 259 -9.57 -14.79 -25.19
CA ARG A 259 -9.46 -15.64 -24.01
C ARG A 259 -8.34 -15.18 -23.06
N ASP A 260 -7.20 -14.76 -23.60
CA ASP A 260 -6.09 -14.23 -22.82
C ASP A 260 -6.46 -12.93 -22.09
N GLN A 261 -7.14 -11.99 -22.78
CA GLN A 261 -7.70 -10.78 -22.16
C GLN A 261 -8.72 -11.09 -21.06
N TYR A 262 -9.60 -12.09 -21.26
CA TYR A 262 -10.53 -12.51 -20.22
C TYR A 262 -9.78 -13.00 -18.97
N LEU A 263 -8.70 -13.76 -19.14
CA LEU A 263 -7.85 -14.20 -18.03
C LEU A 263 -7.14 -13.01 -17.35
N ALA A 264 -6.65 -12.04 -18.12
CA ALA A 264 -6.09 -10.80 -17.59
C ALA A 264 -7.12 -10.05 -16.72
N GLY A 265 -8.36 -9.93 -17.19
CA GLY A 265 -9.46 -9.33 -16.43
C GLY A 265 -9.81 -10.12 -15.17
N ALA A 266 -9.87 -11.44 -15.24
CA ALA A 266 -10.11 -12.31 -14.09
C ALA A 266 -8.99 -12.21 -13.04
N LEU A 267 -7.74 -12.07 -13.47
CA LEU A 267 -6.60 -11.78 -12.60
C LEU A 267 -6.77 -10.41 -11.94
N ALA A 268 -7.06 -9.35 -12.70
CA ALA A 268 -7.27 -8.01 -12.16
C ALA A 268 -8.43 -7.95 -11.14
N TRP A 269 -9.45 -8.78 -11.32
CA TRP A 269 -10.55 -8.93 -10.37
C TRP A 269 -10.11 -9.65 -9.08
N SER A 270 -9.44 -10.80 -9.18
CA SER A 270 -9.28 -11.74 -8.05
C SER A 270 -7.93 -11.67 -7.33
N TYR A 271 -6.87 -11.27 -8.02
CA TYR A 271 -5.49 -11.32 -7.51
C TYR A 271 -5.29 -10.42 -6.29
N GLY A 272 -5.92 -9.24 -6.29
CA GLY A 272 -5.78 -8.25 -5.23
C GLY A 272 -6.43 -8.64 -3.91
N GLU A 273 -7.46 -9.49 -3.93
CA GLU A 273 -8.27 -9.86 -2.75
C GLU A 273 -7.43 -10.46 -1.61
N PRO A 274 -6.63 -11.53 -1.80
CA PRO A 274 -5.83 -12.10 -0.72
C PRO A 274 -4.77 -11.12 -0.20
N VAL A 275 -4.15 -10.35 -1.08
CA VAL A 275 -3.12 -9.37 -0.71
C VAL A 275 -3.74 -8.28 0.17
N ALA A 276 -4.86 -7.74 -0.27
CA ALA A 276 -5.55 -6.69 0.46
C ALA A 276 -6.14 -7.19 1.77
N LEU A 277 -6.65 -8.43 1.83
CA LEU A 277 -7.10 -9.03 3.08
C LEU A 277 -5.97 -9.06 4.12
N VAL A 278 -4.76 -9.50 3.73
CA VAL A 278 -3.59 -9.48 4.60
C VAL A 278 -3.25 -8.05 5.04
N VAL A 279 -3.26 -7.09 4.11
CA VAL A 279 -2.99 -5.67 4.39
C VAL A 279 -4.00 -5.10 5.40
N VAL A 280 -5.29 -5.35 5.20
CA VAL A 280 -6.37 -4.90 6.08
C VAL A 280 -6.27 -5.55 7.46
N ILE A 281 -6.00 -6.86 7.54
CA ILE A 281 -5.82 -7.56 8.83
C ILE A 281 -4.64 -6.95 9.59
N VAL A 282 -3.48 -6.79 8.94
CA VAL A 282 -2.29 -6.20 9.57
C VAL A 282 -2.58 -4.76 10.00
N PHE A 283 -3.26 -3.98 9.16
CA PHE A 283 -3.66 -2.62 9.46
C PHE A 283 -4.60 -2.56 10.67
N ALA A 284 -5.66 -3.37 10.71
CA ALA A 284 -6.62 -3.44 11.81
C ALA A 284 -5.97 -3.85 13.13
N ILE A 285 -5.08 -4.86 13.11
CA ILE A 285 -4.30 -5.26 14.29
C ILE A 285 -3.46 -4.10 14.81
N ARG A 286 -2.86 -3.31 13.92
CA ARG A 286 -2.02 -2.16 14.28
C ARG A 286 -2.85 -0.99 14.79
N TRP A 287 -3.94 -0.66 14.12
CA TRP A 287 -4.88 0.37 14.56
C TRP A 287 -5.39 0.06 15.97
N ARG A 288 -5.90 -1.16 16.22
CA ARG A 288 -6.35 -1.57 17.56
C ARG A 288 -5.25 -1.42 18.62
N ARG A 289 -4.00 -1.76 18.29
CA ARG A 289 -2.87 -1.61 19.22
C ARG A 289 -2.53 -0.16 19.51
N ASP A 290 -2.66 0.71 18.53
CA ASP A 290 -2.38 2.13 18.69
C ASP A 290 -3.49 2.79 19.53
N GLU A 291 -4.77 2.46 19.30
CA GLU A 291 -5.89 2.93 20.15
C GLU A 291 -5.76 2.47 21.61
N LEU A 292 -5.44 1.20 21.86
CA LEU A 292 -5.25 0.71 23.23
C LEU A 292 -4.14 1.45 23.97
N ARG A 293 -3.09 1.87 23.25
CA ARG A 293 -1.99 2.65 23.84
C ARG A 293 -2.40 4.08 24.12
N GLU A 294 -3.10 4.71 23.19
CA GLU A 294 -3.60 6.08 23.35
C GLU A 294 -4.59 6.16 24.52
N ASN A 295 -5.51 5.20 24.62
CA ASN A 295 -6.44 5.09 25.74
C ASN A 295 -5.72 4.88 27.07
N ALA A 296 -4.75 3.97 27.14
CA ALA A 296 -3.99 3.75 28.38
C ALA A 296 -3.20 5.00 28.84
N VAL A 297 -2.69 5.80 27.90
CA VAL A 297 -2.04 7.09 28.20
C VAL A 297 -3.06 8.13 28.67
N ALA A 298 -4.25 8.17 28.07
CA ALA A 298 -5.33 9.04 28.47
C ALA A 298 -5.84 8.70 29.89
N ASP A 299 -6.09 7.42 30.17
CA ASP A 299 -6.50 6.92 31.49
C ASP A 299 -5.49 7.29 32.57
N HIS A 300 -4.20 7.02 32.33
CA HIS A 300 -3.14 7.40 33.27
C HIS A 300 -3.05 8.92 33.49
N ARG A 301 -3.35 9.73 32.46
CA ARG A 301 -3.38 11.19 32.60
C ARG A 301 -4.58 11.65 33.43
N ALA A 302 -5.73 11.01 33.28
CA ALA A 302 -6.93 11.26 34.07
C ALA A 302 -6.71 10.90 35.55
N ASP A 303 -6.05 9.76 35.82
CA ASP A 303 -5.69 9.34 37.18
C ASP A 303 -4.78 10.35 37.89
N LEU A 304 -3.84 10.98 37.16
CA LEU A 304 -2.88 11.93 37.72
C LEU A 304 -3.43 13.34 37.90
N LEU A 305 -4.23 13.84 36.95
CA LEU A 305 -4.65 15.24 36.90
C LEU A 305 -6.08 15.45 37.41
N GLY A 306 -6.80 14.36 37.73
CA GLY A 306 -8.24 14.39 37.94
C GLY A 306 -8.98 14.62 36.63
N ASP A 307 -10.20 14.12 36.57
CA ASP A 307 -10.97 14.10 35.33
C ASP A 307 -11.75 15.41 35.11
N ALA A 308 -10.99 16.51 34.95
CA ALA A 308 -11.57 17.84 34.75
C ALA A 308 -12.45 17.91 33.49
N GLU A 309 -12.14 17.10 32.48
CA GLU A 309 -12.91 17.01 31.24
C GLU A 309 -14.21 16.22 31.42
N LEU A 310 -14.22 15.06 32.09
CA LEU A 310 -15.50 14.41 32.44
C LEU A 310 -16.30 15.23 33.46
N ALA A 311 -15.67 15.96 34.37
CA ALA A 311 -16.39 16.84 35.29
C ALA A 311 -17.11 17.97 34.53
N ALA A 312 -16.44 18.60 33.56
CA ALA A 312 -17.03 19.60 32.69
C ALA A 312 -18.12 19.01 31.77
N TYR A 313 -17.89 17.82 31.23
CA TYR A 313 -18.88 17.11 30.41
C TYR A 313 -20.12 16.70 31.22
N ASN A 314 -19.94 16.18 32.44
CA ASN A 314 -21.04 15.87 33.36
C ASN A 314 -21.81 17.13 33.76
N ALA A 315 -21.14 18.27 33.93
CA ALA A 315 -21.81 19.56 34.18
C ALA A 315 -22.62 20.02 32.95
N PHE A 316 -22.10 19.83 31.74
CA PHE A 316 -22.84 20.10 30.50
C PHE A 316 -24.07 19.19 30.35
N LEU A 317 -23.94 17.88 30.59
CA LEU A 317 -25.07 16.95 30.57
C LEU A 317 -26.15 17.30 31.60
N LYS A 318 -25.75 17.76 32.79
CA LYS A 318 -26.70 18.27 33.81
C LYS A 318 -27.45 19.51 33.32
N ASN A 319 -26.83 20.37 32.51
CA ASN A 319 -27.50 21.53 31.93
C ASN A 319 -28.47 21.16 30.80
N LEU A 320 -28.32 19.99 30.16
CA LEU A 320 -29.25 19.47 29.14
C LEU A 320 -30.51 18.82 29.74
N HIS A 321 -30.45 18.39 31.01
CA HIS A 321 -31.60 17.91 31.76
C HIS A 321 -31.96 18.90 32.87
N PRO A 322 -32.65 20.03 32.55
CA PRO A 322 -33.22 20.85 33.61
C PRO A 322 -34.27 20.00 34.33
N THR A 323 -34.00 19.66 35.58
CA THR A 323 -34.97 19.07 36.50
C THR A 323 -36.23 19.93 36.43
N THR A 324 -37.28 19.42 35.80
CA THR A 324 -38.60 20.03 35.88
C THR A 324 -39.10 19.76 37.31
N ALA A 325 -38.62 20.56 38.25
CA ALA A 325 -39.23 20.65 39.56
C ALA A 325 -40.59 21.32 39.35
N SER A 326 -41.63 20.50 39.28
CA SER A 326 -43.02 20.96 39.28
C SER A 326 -43.27 21.84 40.50
N HIS A 327 -43.57 23.10 40.25
CA HIS A 327 -44.24 23.99 41.19
C HIS A 327 -45.56 23.34 41.65
N THR A 328 -45.58 22.75 42.84
CA THR A 328 -46.81 22.67 43.66
C THR A 328 -46.64 23.69 44.78
N GLY A 329 -47.05 24.93 44.49
CA GLY A 329 -47.17 26.01 45.45
C GLY A 329 -48.58 26.05 46.04
N ASP A 330 -48.63 25.97 47.36
CA ASP A 330 -49.73 26.24 48.29
C ASP A 330 -50.72 27.34 47.89
N THR A 331 -52.00 27.19 48.26
CA THR A 331 -52.73 28.15 49.14
C THR A 331 -54.09 27.60 49.64
N PRO A 332 -54.74 28.14 50.70
CA PRO A 332 -55.14 27.38 51.90
C PRO A 332 -56.65 27.48 52.26
N ALA A 333 -57.15 26.68 53.21
CA ALA A 333 -58.40 27.00 53.91
C ALA A 333 -58.59 26.30 55.28
N HIS A 334 -58.84 27.14 56.30
CA HIS A 334 -59.73 26.97 57.46
C HIS A 334 -59.43 25.96 58.61
N SER A 335 -59.04 26.54 59.76
CA SER A 335 -59.52 26.33 61.15
C SER A 335 -60.51 25.18 61.41
N ILE A 336 -60.36 24.32 62.43
CA ILE A 336 -60.61 24.53 63.89
C ILE A 336 -60.06 23.28 64.67
N PRO A 337 -59.56 23.42 65.92
CA PRO A 337 -58.88 22.35 66.68
C PRO A 337 -59.83 21.55 67.60
N VAL A 338 -59.48 20.31 67.99
CA VAL A 338 -59.75 19.69 69.33
C VAL A 338 -58.98 18.35 69.48
N GLY A 339 -58.33 18.17 70.65
CA GLY A 339 -58.22 16.89 71.40
C GLY A 339 -57.07 15.95 70.99
N SER A 340 -55.93 15.97 71.69
CA SER A 340 -55.63 15.24 72.94
C SER A 340 -55.39 13.73 72.75
N THR A 341 -54.24 13.29 73.29
CA THR A 341 -53.89 11.91 73.75
C THR A 341 -53.78 10.85 72.65
N ALA A 342 -52.83 9.91 72.62
CA ALA A 342 -51.82 9.38 73.54
C ALA A 342 -50.86 8.53 72.65
N GLN A 343 -49.54 8.57 72.86
CA GLN A 343 -48.76 7.47 73.48
C GLN A 343 -48.84 6.10 72.77
N GLY A 344 -47.68 5.54 72.41
CA GLY A 344 -47.51 4.16 71.90
C GLY A 344 -46.57 4.11 70.69
N ASN A 345 -45.25 4.17 70.80
CA ASN A 345 -44.32 3.14 71.29
C ASN A 345 -44.33 1.85 70.44
N ILE A 346 -43.17 1.59 69.78
CA ILE A 346 -42.53 0.29 69.44
C ILE A 346 -43.31 -0.53 68.36
N GLU A 347 -42.75 -1.05 67.27
CA GLU A 347 -41.45 -1.69 66.96
C GLU A 347 -40.85 -1.24 65.61
#